data_AF-A0A183T323-F1
#
_entry.id   AF-A0A183T323-F1
#
_cell.length_a   1.000
_cell.length_b   1.000
_cell.length_c   1.000
_cell.angle_alpha   90.00
_cell.angle_beta   90.00
_cell.angle_gamma   90.00
#
_symmetry.space_group_name_H-M   'P 1'
#
loop_
_entity.id
_entity.type
_entity.pdbx_description
1 polymer ?
#
loop_
_entity_poly.entity_id
_entity_poly.type
_entity_poly.pdbx_seq_one_letter_code
_entity_poly.pdbx_strand_id
1 'polypeptide(L)'
;LVGAFAPLAWVNFFINTTSQAFMYACYAYEYFARQTSDATIDLLLPKIVNHWPFFLGYGLPVGTLVSLLPGLFGWGDLIIAFTYPLLVIGAFQVSWSRALDVRCCVPTFTKTLLIASMRPSLWITNCLLSFFGRLGLRFCFARPPKPAPVVSPVLPRPLTLSRAVAHRGHRRLTPNH
;
A
#
# COMPACT_ATOMS: atom_id res chain seq x y z
N LEU A 1 -4.42 -8.56 40.22
CA LEU A 1 -3.87 -7.73 39.12
C LEU A 1 -3.47 -8.57 37.91
N VAL A 2 -2.67 -9.63 38.03
CA VAL A 2 -2.25 -10.49 36.89
C VAL A 2 -3.43 -11.17 36.16
N GLY A 3 -4.46 -11.63 36.88
CA GLY A 3 -5.64 -12.27 36.28
C GLY A 3 -6.52 -11.35 35.42
N ALA A 4 -6.42 -10.02 35.58
CA ALA A 4 -7.17 -9.05 34.78
C ALA A 4 -6.49 -8.72 33.43
N PHE A 5 -5.17 -8.96 33.31
CA PHE A 5 -4.41 -8.76 32.08
C PHE A 5 -4.29 -10.02 31.23
N ALA A 6 -4.52 -11.21 31.80
CA ALA A 6 -4.55 -12.46 31.04
C ALA A 6 -5.54 -12.43 29.87
N PRO A 7 -6.80 -11.93 30.01
CA PRO A 7 -7.73 -11.81 28.90
C PRO A 7 -7.18 -10.89 27.79
N LEU A 8 -6.52 -9.79 28.17
CA LEU A 8 -5.97 -8.83 27.22
C LEU A 8 -4.77 -9.42 26.45
N ALA A 9 -3.90 -10.17 27.13
CA ALA A 9 -2.76 -10.84 26.52
C ALA A 9 -3.20 -11.93 25.53
N TRP A 10 -4.21 -12.72 25.89
CA TRP A 10 -4.81 -13.72 24.99
C TRP A 10 -5.48 -13.07 23.79
N VAL A 11 -6.28 -12.02 24.00
CA VAL A 11 -6.92 -11.27 22.90
C VAL A 11 -5.86 -10.69 21.96
N ASN A 12 -4.80 -10.08 22.49
CA ASN A 12 -3.70 -9.55 21.67
C ASN A 12 -2.98 -10.66 20.89
N PHE A 13 -2.71 -11.80 21.53
CA PHE A 13 -2.13 -12.96 20.86
C PHE A 13 -3.01 -13.46 19.71
N PHE A 14 -4.32 -13.63 19.95
CA PHE A 14 -5.25 -14.08 18.91
C PHE A 14 -5.36 -13.09 17.76
N ILE A 15 -5.48 -11.79 18.06
CA ILE A 15 -5.56 -10.75 17.03
C ILE A 15 -4.27 -10.75 16.20
N ASN A 16 -3.10 -10.70 16.85
CA ASN A 16 -1.82 -10.65 16.15
C ASN A 16 -1.58 -11.91 15.31
N THR A 17 -1.82 -13.10 15.88
CA THR A 17 -1.67 -14.38 15.17
C THR A 17 -2.60 -14.46 13.96
N THR A 18 -3.87 -14.10 14.13
CA THR A 18 -4.88 -14.17 13.06
C THR A 18 -4.57 -13.18 11.94
N SER A 19 -4.19 -11.94 12.30
CA SER A 19 -3.81 -10.91 11.34
C SER A 19 -2.57 -11.30 10.54
N GLN A 20 -1.52 -11.80 11.20
CA GLN A 20 -0.29 -12.22 10.53
C GLN A 20 -0.52 -13.45 9.63
N ALA A 21 -1.23 -14.47 10.14
CA ALA A 21 -1.58 -15.66 9.38
C ALA A 21 -2.31 -15.30 8.09
N PHE A 22 -3.36 -14.48 8.20
CA PHE A 22 -4.13 -14.05 7.05
C PHE A 22 -3.29 -13.24 6.05
N MET A 23 -2.45 -12.32 6.53
CA MET A 23 -1.57 -11.51 5.71
C MET A 23 -0.54 -12.34 4.93
N TYR A 24 0.18 -13.25 5.58
CA TYR A 24 1.18 -14.11 4.91
C TYR A 24 0.54 -15.04 3.88
N ALA A 25 -0.65 -15.57 4.18
CA ALA A 25 -1.42 -16.33 3.21
C ALA A 25 -1.78 -15.47 1.99
N CYS A 26 -2.32 -14.26 2.18
CA CYS A 26 -2.67 -13.39 1.05
C CYS A 26 -1.46 -13.09 0.15
N TYR A 27 -0.31 -12.76 0.74
CA TYR A 27 0.89 -12.46 -0.02
C TYR A 27 1.40 -13.66 -0.82
N ALA A 28 1.47 -14.85 -0.22
CA ALA A 28 1.93 -16.03 -0.93
C ALA A 28 1.05 -16.37 -2.14
N TYR A 29 -0.25 -16.11 -2.04
CA TYR A 29 -1.18 -16.36 -3.14
C TYR A 29 -1.14 -15.27 -4.19
N GLU A 30 -0.82 -14.04 -3.82
CA GLU A 30 -0.53 -12.97 -4.76
C GLU A 30 0.69 -13.32 -5.62
N TYR A 31 1.75 -13.88 -5.01
CA TYR A 31 2.91 -14.39 -5.74
C TYR A 31 2.53 -15.51 -6.71
N PHE A 32 1.72 -16.47 -6.27
CA PHE A 32 1.19 -17.53 -7.14
C PHE A 32 0.39 -16.95 -8.32
N ALA A 33 -0.58 -16.08 -8.04
CA ALA A 33 -1.50 -15.54 -9.03
C ALA A 33 -0.81 -14.71 -10.11
N ARG A 34 0.24 -13.97 -9.73
CA ARG A 34 1.11 -13.25 -10.68
C ARG A 34 1.88 -14.19 -11.59
N GLN A 35 2.36 -15.32 -11.08
CA GLN A 35 3.16 -16.24 -11.87
C GLN A 35 2.34 -17.14 -12.80
N THR A 36 1.14 -17.57 -12.40
CA THR A 36 0.36 -18.54 -13.17
C THR A 36 -0.66 -17.94 -14.13
N SER A 37 -1.13 -16.71 -13.90
CA SER A 37 -2.32 -16.22 -14.61
C SER A 37 -2.31 -14.73 -14.91
N ASP A 38 -1.21 -14.02 -14.64
CA ASP A 38 -1.10 -12.56 -14.70
C ASP A 38 -2.33 -11.87 -14.05
N ALA A 39 -2.87 -12.51 -13.01
CA ALA A 39 -4.14 -12.11 -12.44
C ALA A 39 -3.91 -10.89 -11.56
N THR A 40 -4.64 -9.82 -11.84
CA THR A 40 -4.62 -8.61 -11.02
C THR A 40 -5.27 -8.85 -9.66
N ILE A 41 -4.89 -8.04 -8.67
CA ILE A 41 -5.47 -8.05 -7.32
C ILE A 41 -7.00 -8.02 -7.36
N ASP A 42 -7.59 -7.34 -8.34
CA ASP A 42 -9.04 -7.23 -8.53
C ASP A 42 -9.75 -8.57 -8.73
N LEU A 43 -9.07 -9.56 -9.31
CA LEU A 43 -9.60 -10.92 -9.48
C LEU A 43 -9.34 -11.80 -8.25
N LEU A 44 -8.30 -11.50 -7.48
CA LEU A 44 -7.91 -12.25 -6.29
C LEU A 44 -8.76 -11.87 -5.07
N LEU A 45 -9.06 -10.57 -4.92
CA LEU A 45 -9.73 -10.02 -3.75
C LEU A 45 -11.13 -10.63 -3.51
N PRO A 46 -12.00 -10.84 -4.53
CA PRO A 46 -13.28 -11.51 -4.33
C PRO A 46 -13.12 -12.96 -3.88
N LYS A 47 -12.11 -13.68 -4.38
CA LYS A 47 -11.82 -15.06 -3.98
C LYS A 47 -11.36 -15.13 -2.53
N ILE A 48 -10.48 -14.21 -2.12
CA ILE A 48 -10.01 -14.08 -0.74
C ILE A 48 -11.18 -13.80 0.20
N VAL A 49 -12.04 -12.83 -0.12
CA VAL A 49 -13.20 -12.49 0.73
C VAL A 49 -14.19 -13.66 0.83
N ASN A 50 -14.44 -14.36 -0.28
CA ASN A 50 -15.39 -15.47 -0.30
C ASN A 50 -14.90 -16.72 0.42
N HIS A 51 -13.59 -16.90 0.60
CA HIS A 51 -13.00 -18.09 1.23
C HIS A 51 -12.01 -17.74 2.34
N TRP A 52 -12.17 -16.58 2.99
CA TRP A 52 -11.20 -16.05 3.96
C TRP A 52 -10.76 -17.03 5.07
N PRO A 53 -11.60 -17.96 5.59
CA PRO A 53 -11.16 -18.91 6.61
C PRO A 53 -10.12 -19.91 6.09
N PHE A 54 -10.19 -20.25 4.80
CA PHE A 54 -9.21 -21.13 4.17
C PHE A 54 -7.83 -20.46 4.10
N PHE A 55 -7.78 -19.19 3.68
CA PHE A 55 -6.54 -18.41 3.69
C PHE A 55 -6.00 -18.24 5.11
N LEU A 56 -6.88 -17.96 6.07
CA LEU A 56 -6.48 -17.88 7.48
C LEU A 56 -5.87 -19.20 7.95
N GLY A 57 -6.54 -20.33 7.70
CA GLY A 57 -6.07 -21.66 8.08
C GLY A 57 -4.74 -22.04 7.42
N TYR A 58 -4.54 -21.66 6.16
CA TYR A 58 -3.30 -21.88 5.45
C TYR A 58 -2.11 -21.13 6.07
N GLY A 59 -2.32 -19.87 6.46
CA GLY A 59 -1.29 -19.06 7.11
C GLY A 59 -1.14 -19.30 8.62
N LEU A 60 -2.08 -20.02 9.25
CA LEU A 60 -2.16 -20.19 10.70
C LEU A 60 -0.91 -20.84 11.31
N PRO A 61 -0.30 -21.89 10.71
CA PRO A 61 0.95 -22.45 11.22
C PRO A 61 2.06 -21.40 11.31
N VAL A 62 2.23 -20.58 10.27
CA VAL A 62 3.28 -19.54 10.24
C VAL A 62 2.94 -18.40 11.20
N GLY A 63 1.71 -17.87 11.16
CA GLY A 63 1.30 -16.80 12.09
C GLY A 63 1.43 -17.19 13.56
N THR A 64 1.16 -18.47 13.87
CA THR A 64 1.32 -19.02 15.24
C THR A 64 2.80 -19.13 15.61
N LEU A 65 3.64 -19.64 14.70
CA LEU A 65 5.08 -19.79 14.93
C LEU A 65 5.75 -18.44 15.19
N VAL A 66 5.35 -17.40 14.46
CA VAL A 66 5.84 -16.03 14.64
C VAL A 66 5.33 -15.42 15.95
N SER A 67 4.06 -15.64 16.29
CA SER A 67 3.46 -15.05 17.49
C SER A 67 3.89 -15.73 18.80
N LEU A 68 4.29 -17.01 18.75
CA LEU A 68 4.82 -17.76 19.90
C LEU A 68 6.26 -17.38 20.24
N LEU A 69 7.01 -16.82 19.29
CA LEU A 69 8.40 -16.43 19.46
C LEU A 69 8.56 -14.91 19.26
N PRO A 70 7.92 -14.07 20.08
CA PRO A 70 8.08 -12.62 20.05
C PRO A 70 9.43 -12.26 20.68
N GLY A 71 10.52 -12.64 20.02
CA GLY A 71 11.88 -12.36 20.50
C GLY A 71 12.36 -10.99 20.05
N LEU A 72 12.87 -10.18 20.99
CA LEU A 72 13.62 -8.92 20.77
C LEU A 72 14.84 -9.07 19.82
N PHE A 73 15.24 -10.30 19.51
CA PHE A 73 16.45 -10.66 18.75
C PHE A 73 16.18 -11.22 17.33
N GLY A 74 14.98 -11.03 16.77
CA GLY A 74 14.73 -11.39 15.36
C GLY A 74 14.52 -12.89 15.07
N TRP A 75 14.27 -13.72 16.10
CA TRP A 75 13.92 -15.13 15.89
C TRP A 75 12.62 -15.33 15.12
N GLY A 76 11.62 -14.46 15.34
CA GLY A 76 10.40 -14.43 14.53
C GLY A 76 10.67 -14.11 13.07
N ASP A 77 11.52 -13.13 12.80
CA ASP A 77 11.91 -12.74 11.44
C ASP A 77 12.73 -13.82 10.73
N LEU A 78 13.61 -14.50 11.46
CA LEU A 78 14.37 -15.64 10.96
C LEU A 78 13.43 -16.79 10.57
N ILE A 79 12.46 -17.09 11.44
CA ILE A 79 11.44 -18.09 11.16
C ILE A 79 10.61 -17.71 9.94
N ILE A 80 10.20 -16.44 9.82
CA ILE A 80 9.51 -15.97 8.61
C ILE A 80 10.40 -16.17 7.38
N ALA A 81 11.68 -15.81 7.45
CA ALA A 81 12.60 -15.93 6.32
C ALA A 81 12.72 -17.37 5.78
N PHE A 82 12.63 -18.38 6.64
CA PHE A 82 12.63 -19.79 6.22
C PHE A 82 11.24 -20.33 5.88
N THR A 83 10.23 -19.98 6.66
CA THR A 83 8.90 -20.60 6.57
C THR A 83 8.03 -19.93 5.51
N TYR A 84 8.26 -18.65 5.22
CA TYR A 84 7.53 -17.93 4.18
C TYR A 84 7.80 -18.47 2.77
N PRO A 85 9.04 -18.75 2.34
CA PRO A 85 9.28 -19.45 1.07
C PRO A 85 8.58 -20.80 0.96
N LEU A 86 8.53 -21.59 2.05
CA LEU A 86 7.78 -22.86 2.07
C LEU A 86 6.28 -22.62 1.89
N LEU A 87 5.73 -21.58 2.53
CA LEU A 87 4.34 -21.18 2.40
C LEU A 87 4.03 -20.67 0.97
N VAL A 88 4.98 -20.02 0.31
CA VAL A 88 4.87 -19.64 -1.11
C VAL A 88 4.92 -20.87 -2.01
N ILE A 89 5.86 -21.80 -1.81
CA ILE A 89 5.98 -23.04 -2.61
C ILE A 89 4.74 -23.93 -2.44
N GLY A 90 4.23 -24.06 -1.22
CA GLY A 90 3.00 -24.80 -0.93
C GLY A 90 1.80 -24.24 -1.70
N ALA A 91 1.77 -22.92 -1.91
CA ALA A 91 0.74 -22.27 -2.70
C ALA A 91 0.82 -22.65 -4.20
N PHE A 92 1.97 -23.06 -4.72
CA PHE A 92 2.08 -23.58 -6.09
C PHE A 92 1.59 -25.03 -6.24
N GLN A 93 1.70 -25.84 -5.18
CA GLN A 93 1.42 -27.27 -5.22
C GLN A 93 -0.06 -27.62 -4.97
N VAL A 94 -0.82 -26.73 -4.34
CA VAL A 94 -2.23 -26.98 -3.99
C VAL A 94 -3.14 -26.62 -5.16
N SER A 95 -3.97 -27.58 -5.60
CA SER A 95 -4.99 -27.33 -6.63
C SER A 95 -6.09 -26.41 -6.10
N TRP A 96 -5.98 -25.12 -6.35
CA TRP A 96 -6.89 -24.09 -5.86
C TRP A 96 -8.35 -24.28 -6.27
N SER A 97 -8.57 -24.79 -7.49
CA SER A 97 -9.91 -25.10 -8.00
C SER A 97 -10.64 -26.12 -7.13
N ARG A 98 -9.91 -26.99 -6.43
CA ARG A 98 -10.47 -28.02 -5.54
C ARG A 98 -10.61 -27.51 -4.10
N ALA A 99 -9.71 -26.63 -3.65
CA ALA A 99 -9.75 -26.06 -2.30
C ALA A 99 -10.76 -24.92 -2.15
N LEU A 100 -10.97 -24.15 -3.22
CA LEU A 100 -11.91 -23.02 -3.29
C LEU A 100 -13.22 -23.45 -3.98
N ASP A 101 -13.78 -24.59 -3.55
CA ASP A 101 -15.07 -25.07 -4.03
C ASP A 101 -16.19 -24.14 -3.55
N VAL A 102 -17.22 -23.96 -4.37
CA VAL A 102 -18.40 -23.12 -4.11
C VAL A 102 -19.10 -23.54 -2.81
N ARG A 103 -18.98 -24.82 -2.42
CA ARG A 103 -19.51 -25.36 -1.16
C ARG A 103 -18.79 -24.85 0.09
N CYS A 104 -17.56 -24.35 -0.04
CA CYS A 104 -16.76 -23.78 1.03
C CYS A 104 -16.87 -22.25 1.11
N CYS A 105 -17.76 -21.66 0.31
CA CYS A 105 -17.98 -20.22 0.28
C CYS A 105 -18.58 -19.75 1.61
N VAL A 106 -18.05 -18.66 2.14
CA VAL A 106 -18.49 -18.07 3.39
C VAL A 106 -19.89 -17.49 3.23
N PRO A 107 -20.81 -17.71 4.19
CA PRO A 107 -22.16 -17.17 4.12
C PRO A 107 -22.17 -15.63 4.05
N THR A 108 -23.13 -15.08 3.32
CA THR A 108 -23.27 -13.65 3.03
C THR A 108 -23.31 -12.77 4.29
N PHE A 109 -23.85 -13.30 5.39
CA PHE A 109 -23.90 -12.60 6.67
C PHE A 109 -22.50 -12.31 7.23
N THR A 110 -21.63 -13.31 7.31
CA THR A 110 -20.25 -13.17 7.79
C THR A 110 -19.44 -12.26 6.87
N LYS A 111 -19.67 -12.37 5.55
CA LYS A 111 -19.08 -11.46 4.57
C LYS A 111 -19.49 -10.00 4.80
N THR A 112 -20.77 -9.75 5.05
CA THR A 112 -21.28 -8.40 5.34
C THR A 112 -20.68 -7.83 6.63
N LEU A 113 -20.56 -8.65 7.67
CA LEU A 113 -19.90 -8.24 8.93
C LEU A 113 -18.43 -7.89 8.72
N LEU A 114 -17.70 -8.70 7.96
CA LEU A 114 -16.29 -8.44 7.62
C LEU A 114 -16.13 -7.14 6.82
N ILE A 115 -17.01 -6.91 5.83
CA ILE A 115 -16.99 -5.67 5.05
C ILE A 115 -17.33 -4.48 5.95
N ALA A 116 -18.30 -4.62 6.85
CA ALA A 116 -18.68 -3.57 7.79
C ALA A 116 -17.53 -3.22 8.76
N SER A 117 -16.78 -4.21 9.25
CA SER A 117 -15.64 -3.98 10.14
C SER A 117 -14.44 -3.30 9.46
N MET A 118 -14.32 -3.44 8.13
CA MET A 118 -13.27 -2.79 7.33
C MET A 118 -13.55 -1.31 7.04
N ARG A 119 -14.81 -0.86 7.07
CA ARG A 119 -15.18 0.53 6.76
C ARG A 119 -14.54 1.58 7.69
N PRO A 120 -14.52 1.39 9.03
CA PRO A 120 -13.79 2.30 9.92
C PRO A 120 -12.30 2.38 9.59
N SER A 121 -11.67 1.25 9.27
CA SER A 121 -10.25 1.22 8.89
C SER A 121 -10.00 2.04 7.63
N LEU A 122 -10.83 1.87 6.59
CA LEU A 122 -10.74 2.67 5.36
C LEU A 122 -10.90 4.17 5.62
N TRP A 123 -11.83 4.53 6.50
CA TRP A 123 -12.03 5.93 6.88
C TRP A 123 -10.78 6.50 7.56
N ILE A 124 -10.20 5.80 8.54
CA ILE A 124 -8.97 6.21 9.22
C ILE A 124 -7.81 6.32 8.23
N THR A 125 -7.62 5.33 7.35
CA THR A 125 -6.57 5.36 6.32
C THR A 125 -6.74 6.57 5.41
N ASN A 126 -7.96 6.86 4.93
CA ASN A 126 -8.23 8.04 4.10
C ASN A 126 -7.96 9.35 4.85
N CYS A 127 -8.29 9.43 6.14
CA CYS A 127 -7.95 10.57 6.99
C CYS A 127 -6.43 10.74 7.13
N LEU A 128 -5.68 9.66 7.36
CA LEU A 128 -4.22 9.69 7.45
C LEU A 128 -3.57 10.11 6.12
N LEU A 129 -3.98 9.51 5.00
CA LEU A 129 -3.47 9.93 3.67
C LEU A 129 -3.78 11.39 3.40
N SER A 130 -4.97 11.87 3.75
CA SER A 130 -5.34 13.27 3.59
C SER A 130 -4.50 14.18 4.49
N PHE A 131 -4.22 13.76 5.72
CA PHE A 131 -3.39 14.50 6.66
C PHE A 131 -1.93 14.58 6.18
N PHE A 132 -1.32 13.44 5.85
CA PHE A 132 0.05 13.39 5.35
C PHE A 132 0.20 14.03 3.97
N GLY A 133 -0.78 13.92 3.09
CA GLY A 133 -0.80 14.64 1.81
C GLY A 133 -0.80 16.15 2.01
N ARG A 134 -1.62 16.66 2.94
CA ARG A 134 -1.63 18.09 3.30
C ARG A 134 -0.35 18.53 3.99
N LEU A 135 0.23 17.68 4.84
CA LEU A 135 1.48 17.96 5.53
C LEU A 135 2.67 17.97 4.56
N GLY A 136 2.76 16.99 3.67
CA GLY A 136 3.73 16.91 2.58
C GLY A 136 3.63 18.10 1.62
N LEU A 137 2.41 18.49 1.25
CA LEU A 137 2.19 19.72 0.48
C LEU A 137 2.67 20.97 1.24
N ARG A 138 2.42 21.08 2.55
CA ARG A 138 2.92 22.21 3.36
C ARG A 138 4.45 22.25 3.43
N PHE A 139 5.11 21.10 3.51
CA PHE A 139 6.58 21.01 3.45
C PHE A 139 7.14 21.30 2.05
N CYS A 140 6.47 20.88 0.98
CA CYS A 140 6.87 21.20 -0.40
C CYS A 140 6.61 22.68 -0.79
N PHE A 141 5.60 23.32 -0.19
CA PHE A 141 5.26 24.74 -0.42
C PHE A 141 5.91 25.71 0.57
N ALA A 142 6.63 25.22 1.58
CA ALA A 142 7.55 26.03 2.39
C ALA A 142 8.79 26.39 1.55
N ARG A 143 8.61 27.27 0.57
CA ARG A 143 9.71 27.86 -0.22
C ARG A 143 10.69 28.56 0.74
N PRO A 144 12.02 28.46 0.50
CA PRO A 144 12.99 29.27 1.24
C PRO A 144 12.72 30.77 1.01
N PRO A 145 13.11 31.65 1.96
CA PRO A 145 12.86 33.07 1.86
C PRO A 145 13.50 33.65 0.59
N LYS A 146 12.75 34.53 -0.07
CA LYS A 146 13.15 35.27 -1.27
C LYS A 146 14.49 35.98 -0.98
N PRO A 147 15.59 35.74 -1.73
CA PRO A 147 16.81 36.49 -1.52
C PRO A 147 16.53 37.99 -1.76
N ALA A 148 17.04 38.82 -0.85
CA ALA A 148 16.85 40.26 -0.85
C ALA A 148 17.26 40.89 -2.20
N PRO A 149 16.61 41.97 -2.65
CA PRO A 149 16.99 42.63 -3.88
C PRO A 149 18.40 43.21 -3.73
N VAL A 150 19.33 42.69 -4.52
CA VAL A 150 20.67 43.26 -4.67
C VAL A 150 20.49 44.65 -5.26
N VAL A 151 20.76 45.69 -4.47
CA VAL A 151 20.88 47.06 -4.95
C VAL A 151 22.17 47.13 -5.76
N SER A 152 22.06 47.05 -7.09
CA SER A 152 23.19 47.35 -7.97
C SER A 152 23.49 48.85 -7.94
N PRO A 153 24.77 49.26 -7.81
CA PRO A 153 25.13 50.67 -7.79
C PRO A 153 24.97 51.28 -9.19
N VAL A 154 24.44 52.50 -9.20
CA VAL A 154 24.26 53.37 -10.35
C VAL A 154 25.61 53.61 -11.04
N LEU A 155 25.69 53.35 -12.35
CA LEU A 155 26.78 53.84 -13.21
C LEU A 155 26.17 54.55 -14.44
N PRO A 156 26.70 55.71 -14.89
CA PRO A 156 25.95 56.66 -15.71
C PRO A 156 25.92 56.26 -17.19
N ARG A 157 24.81 56.63 -17.82
CA ARG A 157 24.46 56.44 -19.23
C ARG A 157 25.21 57.45 -20.12
N PRO A 158 25.88 57.05 -21.21
CA PRO A 158 26.26 57.97 -22.28
C PRO A 158 25.19 58.03 -23.39
N LEU A 159 25.11 59.20 -24.03
CA LEU A 159 24.13 59.66 -25.01
C LEU A 159 24.32 59.10 -26.43
N THR A 160 23.17 58.75 -27.04
CA THR A 160 22.74 58.84 -28.47
C THR A 160 23.73 58.71 -29.64
N LEU A 161 23.41 57.80 -30.59
CA LEU A 161 23.46 58.02 -32.07
C LEU A 161 22.60 56.92 -32.76
N SER A 162 21.35 57.18 -33.15
CA SER A 162 20.82 57.66 -34.45
C SER A 162 20.79 56.65 -35.63
N ARG A 163 19.56 56.46 -36.17
CA ARG A 163 19.17 55.92 -37.50
C ARG A 163 19.42 54.42 -37.75
N ALA A 164 18.54 53.63 -38.39
CA ALA A 164 17.63 53.93 -39.49
C ALA A 164 16.50 52.86 -39.64
N VAL A 165 15.31 53.33 -40.06
CA VAL A 165 14.46 52.79 -41.15
C VAL A 165 13.93 51.35 -40.99
N ALA A 166 12.70 51.14 -40.52
CA ALA A 166 11.41 51.25 -41.22
C ALA A 166 11.13 50.16 -42.29
N HIS A 167 10.13 49.35 -41.96
CA HIS A 167 9.14 48.70 -42.82
C HIS A 167 9.59 47.71 -43.90
N ARG A 168 9.01 46.49 -43.86
CA ARG A 168 7.87 46.04 -44.72
C ARG A 168 8.03 44.57 -45.15
N GLY A 169 6.95 43.79 -45.03
CA GLY A 169 6.76 42.52 -45.74
C GLY A 169 6.12 41.44 -44.86
N HIS A 170 4.77 41.32 -44.83
CA HIS A 170 4.00 40.31 -45.60
C HIS A 170 4.56 38.87 -45.43
N ARG A 171 3.82 37.85 -44.96
CA ARG A 171 2.50 37.30 -45.38
C ARG A 171 2.23 36.12 -44.39
N ARG A 172 1.07 35.99 -43.70
CA ARG A 172 -0.10 35.11 -44.04
C ARG A 172 0.29 33.89 -44.92
N LEU A 173 -0.04 32.62 -44.67
CA LEU A 173 -1.27 31.99 -44.15
C LEU A 173 -1.07 30.43 -44.14
N THR A 174 -1.55 29.77 -43.09
CA THR A 174 -2.27 28.45 -43.04
C THR A 174 -1.62 27.08 -43.38
N PRO A 175 -2.22 25.97 -42.88
CA PRO A 175 -1.60 24.67 -42.64
C PRO A 175 -2.11 23.53 -43.58
N ASN A 176 -1.72 22.30 -43.21
CA ASN A 176 -2.21 20.96 -43.60
C ASN A 176 -1.62 20.34 -44.87
N HIS A 177 -0.87 19.25 -44.69
CA HIS A 177 -1.38 17.89 -44.93
C HIS A 177 -0.58 16.87 -44.13
#